data_AF-A0A532EH60-F1
#
_entry.id   AF-A0A532EH60-F1
#
_cell.length_a   1.000
_cell.length_b   1.000
_cell.length_c   1.000
_cell.angle_alpha   90.00
_cell.angle_beta   90.00
_cell.angle_gamma   90.00
#
_symmetry.space_group_name_H-M   'P 1'
#
loop_
_entity.id
_entity.type
_entity.pdbx_description
1 polymer ?
#
loop_
_entity_poly.entity_id
_entity_poly.type
_entity_poly.pdbx_seq_one_letter_code
_entity_poly.pdbx_strand_id
1 'polypeptide(L)'
;MIRIPTRVVLPFGYQISIRQLTDTEMDKRDANADGIWDDDNRTIYIRKRLPMTRRRYILAHELGHAWLDWQHRHLDEGKAST
;
A
#
# COMPACT_ATOMS: atom_id res chain seq x y z
N MET A 1 6.33 -20.56 5.38
CA MET A 1 5.38 -20.06 4.34
C MET A 1 5.27 -18.54 4.49
N ILE A 2 5.79 -17.77 3.53
CA ILE A 2 5.86 -16.29 3.63
C ILE A 2 4.46 -15.68 3.42
N ARG A 3 3.99 -14.90 4.39
CA ARG A 3 2.68 -14.23 4.37
C ARG A 3 2.80 -12.81 3.82
N ILE A 4 1.68 -12.23 3.37
CA ILE A 4 1.59 -10.78 3.12
C ILE A 4 1.72 -10.07 4.49
N PRO A 5 2.63 -9.10 4.65
CA PRO A 5 2.75 -8.33 5.88
C PRO A 5 1.50 -7.49 6.12
N THR A 6 1.22 -7.15 7.38
CA THR A 6 0.08 -6.29 7.75
C THR A 6 0.46 -4.82 7.90
N ARG A 7 1.77 -4.51 7.90
CA ARG A 7 2.30 -3.16 8.02
C ARG A 7 3.69 -3.08 7.39
N VAL A 8 3.99 -1.94 6.80
CA VAL A 8 5.33 -1.50 6.41
C VAL A 8 5.62 -0.15 7.06
N VAL A 9 6.86 0.08 7.47
CA VAL A 9 7.29 1.35 8.06
C VAL A 9 8.40 1.92 7.18
N LEU A 10 8.13 3.08 6.59
CA LEU A 10 9.13 3.86 5.86
C LEU A 10 9.91 4.75 6.86
N PRO A 11 10.98 5.45 6.43
CA PRO A 11 11.73 6.33 7.31
C PRO A 11 10.85 7.38 8.02
N PHE A 12 11.38 7.93 9.13
CA PHE A 12 10.68 8.88 10.00
C PHE A 12 9.41 8.33 10.65
N GLY A 13 9.28 7.00 10.73
CA GLY A 13 8.13 6.34 11.36
C GLY A 13 6.85 6.41 10.53
N TYR A 14 6.94 6.66 9.23
CA TYR A 14 5.78 6.69 8.34
C TYR A 14 5.20 5.27 8.17
N GLN A 15 4.10 4.99 8.87
CA GLN A 15 3.48 3.68 8.90
C GLN A 15 2.43 3.52 7.80
N ILE A 16 2.57 2.45 7.01
CA ILE A 16 1.62 2.02 5.99
C ILE A 16 0.94 0.74 6.48
N SER A 17 -0.38 0.76 6.59
CA SER A 17 -1.18 -0.43 6.91
C SER A 17 -1.42 -1.26 5.65
N ILE A 18 -1.49 -2.59 5.76
CA ILE A 18 -1.80 -3.47 4.65
C ILE A 18 -3.01 -4.33 5.03
N ARG A 19 -4.07 -4.24 4.23
CA ARG A 19 -5.33 -4.95 4.46
C ARG A 19 -5.71 -5.78 3.24
N GLN A 20 -6.04 -7.05 3.48
CA GLN A 20 -6.52 -7.94 2.43
C GLN A 20 -8.03 -8.03 2.50
N LEU A 21 -8.71 -7.50 1.48
CA LEU A 21 -10.16 -7.31 1.44
C LEU A 21 -10.85 -8.43 0.65
N THR A 22 -12.06 -8.78 1.07
CA THR A 22 -12.97 -9.58 0.25
C THR A 22 -13.35 -8.85 -1.03
N ASP A 23 -13.92 -9.55 -2.02
CA ASP A 23 -14.38 -8.90 -3.26
C ASP A 23 -15.38 -7.79 -2.97
N THR A 24 -16.40 -8.05 -2.13
CA THR A 24 -17.39 -7.04 -1.76
C THR A 24 -16.78 -5.81 -1.08
N GLU A 25 -15.76 -5.97 -0.23
CA GLU A 25 -15.09 -4.84 0.42
C GLU A 25 -14.20 -4.04 -0.56
N MET A 26 -13.60 -4.73 -1.54
CA MET A 26 -12.82 -4.08 -2.59
C MET A 26 -13.73 -3.36 -3.59
N ASP A 27 -14.82 -3.99 -4.01
CA ASP A 27 -15.75 -3.43 -5.01
C ASP A 27 -16.46 -2.17 -4.50
N LYS A 28 -16.64 -2.03 -3.18
CA LYS A 28 -17.10 -0.79 -2.54
C LYS A 28 -16.11 0.37 -2.68
N ARG A 29 -14.84 0.08 -2.94
CA ARG A 29 -13.76 1.07 -3.17
C ARG A 29 -13.56 1.27 -4.66
N ASP A 30 -13.23 0.19 -5.36
CA ASP A 30 -13.13 0.14 -6.82
C ASP A 30 -13.35 -1.31 -7.30
N ALA A 31 -14.41 -1.52 -8.08
CA ALA A 31 -14.80 -2.82 -8.64
C ALA A 31 -13.78 -3.41 -9.62
N ASN A 32 -12.97 -2.56 -10.26
CA ASN A 32 -11.98 -2.99 -11.25
C ASN A 32 -10.57 -3.12 -10.66
N ALA A 33 -10.38 -2.71 -9.41
CA ALA A 33 -9.07 -2.76 -8.76
C ALA A 33 -8.74 -4.14 -8.17
N ASP A 34 -7.50 -4.54 -8.38
CA ASP A 34 -6.86 -5.70 -7.73
C ASP A 34 -6.12 -5.28 -6.44
N GLY A 35 -5.67 -4.03 -6.38
CA GLY A 35 -5.07 -3.36 -5.23
C GLY A 35 -5.28 -1.85 -5.31
N ILE A 36 -5.19 -1.19 -4.15
CA ILE A 36 -5.38 0.25 -4.03
C ILE A 36 -4.41 0.77 -2.98
N TRP A 37 -3.61 1.76 -3.32
CA TRP A 37 -2.98 2.66 -2.36
C TRP A 37 -3.96 3.79 -1.98
N ASP A 38 -4.39 3.81 -0.72
CA ASP A 38 -5.22 4.85 -0.12
C ASP A 38 -4.32 5.76 0.71
N ASP A 39 -3.93 6.87 0.08
CA ASP A 39 -2.97 7.83 0.60
C ASP A 39 -3.48 8.57 1.85
N ASP A 40 -4.78 8.89 1.89
CA ASP A 40 -5.43 9.57 3.00
C ASP A 40 -5.35 8.75 4.29
N ASN A 41 -5.62 7.44 4.18
CA ASN A 41 -5.61 6.53 5.33
C ASN A 41 -4.29 5.76 5.48
N ARG A 42 -3.30 6.04 4.61
CA ARG A 42 -2.02 5.34 4.52
C ARG A 42 -2.17 3.83 4.53
N THR A 43 -3.09 3.33 3.71
CA THR A 43 -3.46 1.91 3.70
C THR A 43 -3.36 1.34 2.29
N ILE A 44 -2.65 0.22 2.15
CA ILE A 44 -2.69 -0.60 0.95
C ILE A 44 -3.77 -1.65 1.11
N TYR A 45 -4.76 -1.62 0.23
CA TYR A 45 -5.77 -2.67 0.11
C TYR A 45 -5.38 -3.66 -0.99
N ILE A 46 -5.56 -4.96 -0.73
CA ILE A 46 -5.27 -6.02 -1.71
C ILE A 46 -6.45 -6.97 -1.79
N ARG A 47 -6.90 -7.31 -2.98
CA ARG A 47 -8.01 -8.25 -3.18
C ARG A 47 -7.59 -9.66 -2.75
N LYS A 48 -8.26 -10.18 -1.71
CA LYS A 48 -7.86 -11.41 -0.98
C LYS A 48 -7.99 -12.69 -1.79
N ARG A 49 -8.95 -12.76 -2.73
CA ARG A 49 -9.17 -13.96 -3.56
C ARG A 49 -8.01 -14.29 -4.50
N LEU A 50 -7.12 -13.33 -4.77
CA LEU A 50 -6.04 -13.51 -5.73
C LEU A 50 -4.98 -14.50 -5.22
N PRO A 51 -4.30 -15.23 -6.13
CA PRO A 51 -3.16 -16.07 -5.76
C PRO A 51 -2.09 -15.29 -4.99
N MET A 52 -1.38 -15.95 -4.07
CA MET A 52 -0.37 -15.32 -3.22
C MET A 52 0.70 -14.56 -4.03
N THR A 53 1.15 -15.13 -5.15
CA THR A 53 2.12 -14.49 -6.06
C THR A 53 1.59 -13.16 -6.61
N ARG A 54 0.32 -13.13 -7.06
CA ARG A 54 -0.32 -11.91 -7.57
C ARG A 54 -0.51 -10.86 -6.48
N ARG A 55 -0.91 -11.27 -5.27
CA ARG A 55 -1.00 -10.36 -4.12
C ARG A 55 0.33 -9.72 -3.76
N ARG A 56 1.45 -10.45 -3.87
CA ARG A 56 2.79 -9.89 -3.63
C ARG A 56 3.20 -8.90 -4.71
N TYR A 57 2.89 -9.20 -5.97
CA TYR A 57 3.13 -8.27 -7.08
C TYR A 57 2.35 -6.97 -6.88
N ILE A 58 1.06 -7.07 -6.55
CA ILE A 58 0.21 -5.91 -6.24
C ILE A 58 0.76 -5.14 -5.04
N LEU A 59 1.12 -5.82 -3.95
CA LEU A 59 1.72 -5.15 -2.80
C LEU A 59 2.97 -4.34 -3.19
N ALA A 60 3.85 -4.90 -4.01
CA ALA A 60 5.05 -4.20 -4.47
C ALA A 60 4.71 -2.98 -5.33
N HIS A 61 3.69 -3.09 -6.19
CA HIS A 61 3.21 -1.97 -7.00
C HIS A 61 2.64 -0.84 -6.13
N GLU A 62 1.71 -1.14 -5.23
CA GLU A 62 1.10 -0.13 -4.35
C GLU A 62 2.11 0.47 -3.36
N LEU A 63 3.11 -0.31 -2.91
CA LEU A 63 4.22 0.23 -2.12
C LEU A 63 5.07 1.22 -2.93
N GLY A 64 5.16 1.06 -4.25
CA GLY A 64 5.81 2.03 -5.13
C GLY A 64 5.10 3.38 -5.13
N HIS A 65 3.76 3.39 -5.24
CA HIS A 65 2.96 4.62 -5.11
C HIS A 65 3.13 5.26 -3.72
N ALA A 66 3.00 4.45 -2.66
CA ALA A 66 3.16 4.94 -1.29
C ALA A 66 4.56 5.52 -1.01
N TRP A 67 5.59 4.95 -1.64
CA TRP A 67 6.96 5.45 -1.56
C TRP A 67 7.08 6.81 -2.25
N LEU A 68 6.56 6.96 -3.47
CA LEU A 68 6.58 8.22 -4.21
C LEU A 68 5.84 9.33 -3.45
N ASP A 69 4.65 9.05 -2.93
CA ASP A 69 3.90 10.04 -2.13
C ASP A 69 4.62 10.40 -0.83
N TRP A 70 5.32 9.45 -0.20
CA TRP A 70 6.17 9.74 0.95
C TRP A 70 7.33 10.67 0.57
N GLN A 71 7.99 10.41 -0.57
CA GLN A 71 9.07 11.25 -1.09
C GLN A 71 8.57 12.67 -1.38
N HIS A 72 7.44 12.80 -2.07
CA HIS A 72 6.84 14.10 -2.37
C HIS A 72 6.56 14.94 -1.10
N ARG A 73 6.18 14.29 0.01
CA ARG A 73 5.90 14.99 1.28
C ARG A 73 7.14 15.39 2.10
N HIS A 74 8.22 14.61 1.99
CA HIS A 74 9.38 14.73 2.90
C HIS A 74 10.68 15.10 2.19
N LEU A 75 10.79 14.91 0.89
CA LEU A 75 12.01 15.16 0.13
C LEU A 75 11.88 16.35 -0.81
N ASP A 76 10.71 16.57 -1.42
CA ASP A 76 10.54 17.65 -2.42
C ASP A 76 10.71 19.05 -1.82
N GLU A 77 10.35 19.24 -0.54
CA GLU A 77 10.55 20.50 0.19
C GLU A 77 11.91 20.55 0.92
N GLY A 78 12.79 19.57 0.73
CA GLY A 78 14.11 19.53 1.38
C GLY A 78 14.09 19.11 2.87
N LYS A 79 13.01 18.50 3.37
CA LYS A 79 12.93 18.06 4.80
C LYS A 79 13.85 16.88 5.15
N ALA A 80 14.58 16.33 4.18
CA ALA A 80 15.73 15.45 4.43
C ALA A 80 17.05 16.21 4.66
N SER A 81 16.99 17.52 4.94
CA SER A 81 18.11 18.29 5.45
C SER A 81 18.32 18.02 6.95
N THR A 82 19.03 16.95 7.28
CA THR A 82 19.81 16.83 8.52
C THR A 82 21.09 16.08 8.26
#